data_AF-A0A1U9NHZ5-F1
#
_entry.id   AF-A0A1U9NHZ5-F1
#
_cell.length_a   1.000
_cell.length_b   1.000
_cell.length_c   1.000
_cell.angle_alpha   90.00
_cell.angle_beta   90.00
_cell.angle_gamma   90.00
#
_symmetry.space_group_name_H-M   'P 1'
#
loop_
_entity.id
_entity.type
_entity.pdbx_description
1 polymer ?
#
loop_
_entity_poly.entity_id
_entity_poly.type
_entity_poly.pdbx_seq_one_letter_code
_entity_poly.pdbx_strand_id
1 'polypeptide(L)'
;MANGKDNNKAVSGQLLEFVPDSYLDRTSRPVYALVYLLGFIVFYEFGTIMMNPAILDKTLSQWHVRVVSFVWIQNILEYLGFSHRMTWIAAPAAVIIILLVLQITSKSSWYVNLFDFIPMTLECIVLAVPLLVLSLLVNAYPIGQAAGGFLAEISAQAGEGGFLLSPLMSQIITGIGAGIYEELIFRLILISIIMIVLQDFIGLGKGSSLFIAIVVSAFLFSIHHHFFFVDGEFTTSKHDPFTVATFTFRFLAGIYFAAVFAFRGFAIVASSHAFYDIIAALLNTFAFNPPNS
;
A
#
# COMPACT_ATOMS: atom_id res chain seq x y z
N MET A 1 -15.52 4.20 -46.60
CA MET A 1 -14.58 3.33 -45.85
C MET A 1 -14.31 4.01 -44.52
N ALA A 2 -14.96 3.54 -43.46
CA ALA A 2 -14.86 4.13 -42.13
C ALA A 2 -13.51 3.74 -41.52
N ASN A 3 -12.71 4.75 -41.17
CA ASN A 3 -11.43 4.59 -40.50
C ASN A 3 -11.72 4.25 -39.04
N GLY A 4 -11.57 2.98 -38.67
CA GLY A 4 -11.70 2.49 -37.31
C GLY A 4 -10.57 3.07 -36.46
N LYS A 5 -10.88 4.11 -35.67
CA LYS A 5 -10.03 4.46 -34.54
C LYS A 5 -10.13 3.32 -33.53
N ASP A 6 -9.06 2.54 -33.45
CA ASP A 6 -8.83 1.61 -32.35
C ASP A 6 -8.80 2.40 -31.05
N ASN A 7 -9.96 2.45 -30.39
CA ASN A 7 -10.09 2.89 -29.02
C ASN A 7 -9.47 1.80 -28.13
N ASN A 8 -8.14 1.82 -28.01
CA ASN A 8 -7.43 1.14 -26.92
C ASN A 8 -7.86 1.80 -25.61
N LYS A 9 -9.01 1.35 -25.08
CA LYS A 9 -9.45 1.65 -23.72
C LYS A 9 -8.51 0.92 -22.76
N ALA A 10 -7.35 1.52 -22.51
CA ALA A 10 -6.48 1.10 -21.43
C ALA A 10 -7.20 1.41 -20.12
N VAL A 11 -7.86 0.40 -19.56
CA VAL A 11 -8.29 0.34 -18.16
C VAL A 11 -7.07 0.40 -17.22
N SER A 12 -5.86 0.16 -17.75
CA SER A 12 -4.60 0.47 -17.08
C SER A 12 -4.37 1.98 -17.13
N GLY A 13 -4.50 2.66 -15.98
CA GLY A 13 -4.32 4.11 -15.81
C GLY A 13 -2.90 4.64 -16.07
N GLN A 14 -2.13 3.97 -16.94
CA GLN A 14 -0.79 4.38 -17.33
C GLN A 14 -0.84 5.60 -18.24
N LEU A 15 -0.01 6.59 -17.89
CA LEU A 15 0.11 7.85 -18.64
C LEU A 15 1.06 7.77 -19.84
N LEU A 16 2.01 6.83 -19.83
CA LEU A 16 3.01 6.66 -20.87
C LEU A 16 2.83 5.32 -21.58
N GLU A 17 2.92 5.34 -22.92
CA GLU A 17 3.15 4.14 -23.71
C GLU A 17 4.65 3.83 -23.68
N PHE A 18 5.02 2.77 -22.98
CA PHE A 18 6.40 2.29 -22.98
C PHE A 18 6.72 1.58 -24.30
N VAL A 19 8.01 1.51 -24.63
CA VAL A 19 8.47 0.65 -25.73
C VAL A 19 8.03 -0.79 -25.43
N PRO A 20 7.29 -1.46 -26.35
CA PRO A 20 6.78 -2.81 -26.11
C PRO A 20 7.90 -3.76 -25.70
N ASP A 21 7.63 -4.57 -24.68
CA ASP A 21 8.58 -5.53 -24.11
C ASP A 21 9.89 -4.93 -23.59
N SER A 22 9.96 -3.61 -23.37
CA SER A 22 11.04 -3.01 -22.57
C SER A 22 10.91 -3.39 -21.09
N TYR A 23 11.98 -3.23 -20.32
CA TYR A 23 11.95 -3.43 -18.86
C TYR A 23 10.79 -2.65 -18.21
N LEU A 24 10.65 -1.36 -18.54
CA LEU A 24 9.61 -0.50 -17.98
C LEU A 24 8.21 -1.00 -18.32
N ASP A 25 7.98 -1.39 -19.58
CA ASP A 25 6.72 -1.96 -20.02
C ASP A 25 6.39 -3.23 -19.22
N ARG A 26 7.31 -4.21 -19.21
CA ARG A 26 7.13 -5.51 -18.55
C ARG A 26 6.79 -5.36 -17.07
N THR A 27 7.60 -4.63 -16.30
CA THR A 27 7.41 -4.49 -14.84
C THR A 27 6.16 -3.72 -14.45
N SER A 28 5.54 -3.02 -15.39
CA SER A 28 4.32 -2.25 -15.14
C SER A 28 3.03 -3.08 -15.28
N ARG A 29 3.13 -4.31 -15.81
CA ARG A 29 2.00 -5.21 -16.06
C ARG A 29 1.47 -5.86 -14.77
N PRO A 30 0.16 -6.16 -14.68
CA PRO A 30 -0.40 -6.84 -13.50
C PRO A 30 0.22 -8.20 -13.19
N VAL A 31 0.65 -8.97 -14.19
CA VAL A 31 1.34 -10.26 -13.97
C VAL A 31 2.67 -10.10 -13.22
N TYR A 32 3.43 -9.02 -13.46
CA TYR A 32 4.64 -8.73 -12.70
C TYR A 32 4.30 -8.39 -11.25
N ALA A 33 3.25 -7.60 -11.02
CA ALA A 33 2.75 -7.34 -9.68
C ALA A 33 2.36 -8.62 -8.95
N LEU A 34 1.65 -9.52 -9.63
CA LEU A 34 1.21 -10.78 -9.06
C LEU A 34 2.39 -11.64 -8.60
N VAL A 35 3.38 -11.87 -9.47
CA VAL A 35 4.51 -12.76 -9.15
C VAL A 35 5.47 -12.11 -8.16
N TYR A 36 5.76 -10.81 -8.31
CA TYR A 36 6.70 -10.11 -7.46
C TYR A 36 6.16 -9.90 -6.04
N LEU A 37 4.91 -9.46 -5.90
CA LEU A 37 4.30 -9.21 -4.59
C LEU A 37 3.88 -10.51 -3.88
N LEU A 38 3.81 -11.65 -4.57
CA LEU A 38 3.47 -12.93 -3.92
C LEU A 38 4.44 -13.25 -2.77
N GLY A 39 5.74 -12.99 -2.95
CA GLY A 39 6.73 -13.18 -1.89
C GLY A 39 6.48 -12.26 -0.69
N PHE A 40 6.08 -11.01 -0.95
CA PHE A 40 5.78 -10.01 0.08
C PHE A 40 4.50 -10.37 0.85
N ILE A 41 3.46 -10.83 0.14
CA ILE A 41 2.21 -11.32 0.73
C ILE A 41 2.48 -12.53 1.62
N VAL A 42 3.21 -13.53 1.15
CA VAL A 42 3.55 -14.72 1.94
C VAL A 42 4.36 -14.33 3.18
N PHE A 43 5.34 -13.44 3.02
CA PHE A 43 6.14 -12.95 4.15
C PHE A 43 5.29 -12.20 5.18
N TYR A 44 4.39 -11.32 4.72
CA TYR A 44 3.46 -10.59 5.58
C TYR A 44 2.56 -11.56 6.35
N GLU A 45 1.85 -12.45 5.66
CA GLU A 45 0.89 -13.37 6.29
C GLU A 45 1.58 -14.27 7.32
N PHE A 46 2.69 -14.90 6.94
CA PHE A 46 3.47 -15.72 7.86
C PHE A 46 4.02 -14.91 9.03
N GLY A 47 4.57 -13.72 8.75
CA GLY A 47 5.09 -12.80 9.76
C GLY A 47 4.03 -12.38 10.77
N THR A 48 2.82 -12.06 10.33
CA THR A 48 1.74 -11.67 11.23
C THR A 48 1.27 -12.81 12.14
N ILE A 49 1.28 -14.06 11.66
CA ILE A 49 0.96 -15.24 12.48
C ILE A 49 2.06 -15.47 13.52
N MET A 50 3.33 -15.31 13.14
CA MET A 50 4.46 -15.45 14.06
C MET A 50 4.51 -14.33 15.10
N MET A 51 4.14 -13.09 14.75
CA MET A 51 4.07 -11.96 15.69
C MET A 51 3.20 -12.27 16.91
N ASN A 52 1.98 -12.75 16.65
CA ASN A 52 0.99 -13.01 17.68
C ASN A 52 0.08 -14.16 17.24
N PRO A 53 0.38 -15.42 17.61
CA PRO A 53 -0.44 -16.57 17.22
C PRO A 53 -1.90 -16.50 17.73
N ALA A 54 -2.16 -15.77 18.82
CA ALA A 54 -3.50 -15.60 19.39
C ALA A 54 -4.44 -14.76 18.48
N ILE A 55 -3.88 -14.13 17.44
CA ILE A 55 -4.62 -13.41 16.40
C ILE A 55 -5.56 -14.34 15.61
N LEU A 56 -5.30 -15.65 15.60
CA LEU A 56 -6.13 -16.65 14.93
C LEU A 56 -7.40 -17.01 15.72
N ASP A 57 -7.42 -16.72 17.02
CA ASP A 57 -8.49 -17.10 17.95
C ASP A 57 -9.32 -15.91 18.45
N LYS A 58 -8.79 -14.67 18.42
CA LYS A 58 -9.50 -13.47 18.88
C LYS A 58 -10.12 -12.70 17.72
N THR A 59 -11.36 -12.24 17.94
CA THR A 59 -12.08 -11.29 17.08
C THR A 59 -11.20 -10.06 16.82
N LEU A 60 -11.23 -9.55 15.59
CA LEU A 60 -10.34 -8.58 14.91
C LEU A 60 -10.14 -7.19 15.57
N SER A 61 -10.42 -7.01 16.85
CA SER A 61 -10.33 -5.72 17.53
C SER A 61 -8.91 -5.24 17.84
N GLN A 62 -7.88 -5.88 17.29
CA GLN A 62 -6.49 -5.40 17.37
C GLN A 62 -6.03 -4.81 16.03
N TRP A 63 -6.72 -3.77 15.55
CA TRP A 63 -6.19 -2.90 14.47
C TRP A 63 -4.80 -2.35 14.81
N HIS A 64 -4.41 -2.32 16.08
CA HIS A 64 -3.11 -1.81 16.55
C HIS A 64 -1.94 -2.68 16.05
N VAL A 65 -2.22 -3.91 15.63
CA VAL A 65 -1.22 -4.87 15.14
C VAL A 65 -1.23 -4.97 13.61
N ARG A 66 -2.26 -4.44 12.94
CA ARG A 66 -2.48 -4.59 11.49
C ARG A 66 -2.62 -3.24 10.81
N VAL A 67 -2.33 -3.25 9.52
CA VAL A 67 -2.56 -2.10 8.65
C VAL A 67 -4.07 -1.87 8.55
N VAL A 68 -4.54 -0.66 8.81
CA VAL A 68 -5.97 -0.32 8.79
C VAL A 68 -6.64 -0.72 7.47
N SER A 69 -5.94 -0.49 6.35
CA SER A 69 -6.40 -0.90 5.02
C SER A 69 -6.60 -2.41 4.87
N PHE A 70 -5.84 -3.25 5.57
CA PHE A 70 -6.10 -4.69 5.60
C PHE A 70 -7.43 -5.00 6.31
N VAL A 71 -7.68 -4.33 7.43
CA VAL A 71 -8.93 -4.51 8.20
C VAL A 71 -10.14 -4.06 7.37
N TRP A 72 -10.03 -2.99 6.58
CA TRP A 72 -11.10 -2.60 5.65
C TRP A 72 -11.46 -3.69 4.65
N ILE A 73 -10.47 -4.39 4.09
CA ILE A 73 -10.73 -5.52 3.19
C ILE A 73 -11.44 -6.64 3.92
N GLN A 74 -11.02 -6.96 5.15
CA GLN A 74 -11.70 -7.96 5.97
C GLN A 74 -13.15 -7.56 6.26
N ASN A 75 -13.41 -6.32 6.68
CA ASN A 75 -14.75 -5.85 7.01
C ASN A 75 -15.68 -5.88 5.80
N ILE A 76 -15.16 -5.57 4.61
CA ILE A 76 -15.91 -5.74 3.35
C ILE A 76 -16.22 -7.21 3.10
N LEU A 77 -15.25 -8.12 3.29
CA LEU A 77 -15.45 -9.55 3.11
C LEU A 77 -16.45 -10.14 4.13
N GLU A 78 -16.38 -9.73 5.39
CA GLU A 78 -17.35 -10.11 6.42
C GLU A 78 -18.75 -9.60 6.07
N TYR A 79 -18.86 -8.37 5.58
CA TYR A 79 -20.11 -7.81 5.08
C TYR A 79 -20.69 -8.61 3.90
N LEU A 80 -19.83 -9.17 3.04
CA LEU A 80 -20.22 -10.08 1.94
C LEU A 80 -20.58 -11.50 2.42
N GLY A 81 -20.53 -11.77 3.73
CA GLY A 81 -20.94 -13.04 4.34
C GLY A 81 -19.81 -14.04 4.56
N PHE A 82 -18.54 -13.65 4.39
CA PHE A 82 -17.42 -14.51 4.75
C PHE A 82 -17.32 -14.64 6.27
N SER A 83 -17.09 -15.86 6.76
CA SER A 83 -16.80 -16.04 8.18
C SER A 83 -15.46 -15.41 8.54
N HIS A 84 -15.31 -15.04 9.81
CA HIS A 84 -14.10 -14.42 10.35
C HIS A 84 -12.80 -15.18 9.99
N ARG A 85 -12.80 -16.51 10.15
CA ARG A 85 -11.63 -17.33 9.80
C ARG A 85 -11.34 -17.35 8.30
N MET A 86 -12.34 -17.15 7.46
CA MET A 86 -12.16 -17.13 6.01
C MET A 86 -11.62 -15.79 5.52
N THR A 87 -11.91 -14.66 6.19
CA THR A 87 -11.43 -13.34 5.76
C THR A 87 -9.91 -13.24 5.80
N TRP A 88 -9.25 -14.02 6.67
CA TRP A 88 -7.80 -14.18 6.71
C TRP A 88 -7.19 -14.66 5.40
N ILE A 89 -7.78 -15.69 4.79
CA ILE A 89 -7.30 -16.22 3.50
C ILE A 89 -7.86 -15.37 2.36
N ALA A 90 -9.08 -14.86 2.51
CA ALA A 90 -9.76 -14.10 1.48
C ALA A 90 -9.15 -12.71 1.26
N ALA A 91 -8.54 -12.06 2.27
CA ALA A 91 -7.89 -10.76 2.11
C ALA A 91 -6.66 -10.79 1.17
N PRO A 92 -5.64 -11.64 1.36
CA PRO A 92 -4.55 -11.79 0.40
C PRO A 92 -5.05 -12.38 -0.93
N ALA A 93 -6.05 -13.27 -0.91
CA ALA A 93 -6.68 -13.76 -2.14
C ALA A 93 -7.36 -12.64 -2.94
N ALA A 94 -7.95 -11.63 -2.29
CA ALA A 94 -8.56 -10.49 -2.97
C ALA A 94 -7.52 -9.71 -3.79
N VAL A 95 -6.31 -9.49 -3.26
CA VAL A 95 -5.19 -8.86 -4.00
C VAL A 95 -4.86 -9.68 -5.25
N ILE A 96 -4.68 -10.99 -5.07
CA ILE A 96 -4.35 -11.93 -6.16
C ILE A 96 -5.44 -11.93 -7.23
N ILE A 97 -6.71 -12.02 -6.83
CA ILE A 97 -7.86 -12.06 -7.73
C ILE A 97 -7.97 -10.75 -8.50
N ILE A 98 -7.83 -9.60 -7.84
CA ILE A 98 -7.86 -8.29 -8.52
C ILE A 98 -6.75 -8.23 -9.57
N LEU A 99 -5.52 -8.63 -9.23
CA LEU A 99 -4.39 -8.62 -10.17
C LEU A 99 -4.57 -9.60 -11.33
N LEU A 100 -5.15 -10.78 -11.07
CA LEU A 100 -5.50 -11.75 -12.13
C LEU A 100 -6.58 -11.20 -13.07
N VAL A 101 -7.64 -10.59 -12.53
CA VAL A 101 -8.69 -9.95 -13.34
C VAL A 101 -8.09 -8.82 -14.17
N LEU A 102 -7.22 -8.00 -13.59
CA LEU A 102 -6.51 -6.95 -14.32
C LEU A 102 -5.59 -7.52 -15.40
N GLN A 103 -4.88 -8.61 -15.12
CA GLN A 103 -4.05 -9.27 -16.12
C GLN A 103 -4.89 -9.77 -17.31
N ILE A 104 -5.98 -10.48 -17.03
CA ILE A 104 -6.89 -11.03 -18.06
C ILE A 104 -7.50 -9.89 -18.88
N THR A 105 -7.99 -8.84 -18.24
CA THR A 105 -8.63 -7.71 -18.92
C THR A 105 -7.64 -6.82 -19.67
N SER A 106 -6.38 -6.73 -19.22
CA SER A 106 -5.32 -5.99 -19.92
C SER A 106 -4.93 -6.59 -21.26
N LYS A 107 -5.17 -7.89 -21.46
CA LYS A 107 -4.69 -8.67 -22.62
C LYS A 107 -3.18 -8.58 -22.87
N SER A 108 -2.42 -8.20 -21.85
CA SER A 108 -0.95 -8.13 -21.92
C SER A 108 -0.33 -9.53 -21.87
N SER A 109 0.94 -9.64 -22.28
CA SER A 109 1.66 -10.91 -22.21
C SER A 109 1.80 -11.40 -20.76
N TRP A 110 1.61 -12.70 -20.57
CA TRP A 110 1.79 -13.40 -19.30
C TRP A 110 3.26 -13.77 -19.02
N TYR A 111 4.17 -13.43 -19.94
CA TYR A 111 5.59 -13.71 -19.79
C TYR A 111 6.21 -12.85 -18.67
N VAL A 112 6.87 -13.52 -17.73
CA VAL A 112 7.62 -12.89 -16.62
C VAL A 112 9.06 -13.32 -16.69
N ASN A 113 9.98 -12.36 -16.76
CA ASN A 113 11.40 -12.58 -16.62
C ASN A 113 11.80 -12.32 -15.17
N LEU A 114 12.13 -13.38 -14.43
CA LEU A 114 12.50 -13.28 -13.01
C LEU A 114 13.76 -12.44 -12.77
N PHE A 115 14.65 -12.29 -13.77
CA PHE A 115 15.83 -11.46 -13.64
C PHE A 115 15.50 -9.96 -13.57
N ASP A 116 14.33 -9.54 -14.06
CA ASP A 116 13.87 -8.15 -13.94
C ASP A 116 13.57 -7.78 -12.48
N PHE A 117 13.37 -8.76 -11.58
CA PHE A 117 13.09 -8.49 -10.17
C PHE A 117 14.25 -7.80 -9.46
N ILE A 118 15.50 -8.05 -9.86
CA ILE A 118 16.68 -7.39 -9.27
C ILE A 118 16.69 -5.87 -9.56
N PRO A 119 16.68 -5.41 -10.82
CA PRO A 119 16.60 -3.97 -11.11
C PRO A 119 15.29 -3.36 -10.61
N MET A 120 14.20 -4.13 -10.55
CA MET A 120 12.92 -3.69 -9.98
C MET A 120 13.00 -3.42 -8.48
N THR A 121 13.65 -4.30 -7.70
CA THR A 121 13.92 -4.04 -6.28
C THR A 121 14.75 -2.76 -6.11
N LEU A 122 15.81 -2.59 -6.90
CA LEU A 122 16.65 -1.38 -6.85
C LEU A 122 15.86 -0.12 -7.21
N GLU A 123 15.03 -0.18 -8.26
CA GLU A 123 14.13 0.91 -8.65
C GLU A 123 13.21 1.30 -7.48
N CYS A 124 12.57 0.32 -6.82
CA CYS A 124 11.68 0.59 -5.69
C CYS A 124 12.40 1.21 -4.49
N ILE A 125 13.63 0.76 -4.18
CA ILE A 125 14.46 1.35 -3.13
C ILE A 125 14.81 2.80 -3.48
N VAL A 126 15.18 3.08 -4.73
CA VAL A 126 15.48 4.44 -5.19
C VAL A 126 14.23 5.33 -5.12
N LEU A 127 13.06 4.80 -5.50
CA LEU A 127 11.78 5.51 -5.41
C LEU A 127 11.30 5.74 -3.96
N ALA A 128 11.86 5.05 -2.97
CA ALA A 128 11.60 5.35 -1.56
C ALA A 128 12.36 6.61 -1.08
N VAL A 129 13.51 6.94 -1.69
CA VAL A 129 14.39 8.03 -1.26
C VAL A 129 13.71 9.40 -1.21
N PRO A 130 12.90 9.83 -2.21
CA PRO A 130 12.20 11.11 -2.16
C PRO A 130 11.34 11.29 -0.91
N LEU A 131 10.71 10.21 -0.40
CA LEU A 131 9.92 10.29 0.83
C LEU A 131 10.76 10.33 2.09
N LEU A 132 11.92 9.67 2.11
CA LEU A 132 12.89 9.82 3.20
C LEU A 132 13.36 11.27 3.31
N VAL A 133 13.67 11.89 2.16
CA VAL A 133 14.04 13.31 2.09
C VAL A 133 12.86 14.21 2.50
N LEU A 134 11.66 13.95 1.99
CA LEU A 134 10.46 14.72 2.34
C LEU A 134 10.16 14.63 3.85
N SER A 135 10.34 13.45 4.44
CA SER A 135 10.15 13.22 5.88
C SER A 135 11.08 14.11 6.69
N LEU A 136 12.36 14.23 6.28
CA LEU A 136 13.35 15.13 6.89
C LEU A 136 13.00 16.62 6.74
N LEU A 137 12.36 17.02 5.63
CA LEU A 137 12.04 18.42 5.34
C LEU A 137 10.76 18.89 6.06
N VAL A 138 9.73 18.05 6.09
CA VAL A 138 8.42 18.39 6.67
C VAL A 138 8.41 18.18 8.19
N ASN A 139 9.18 17.20 8.68
CA ASN A 139 9.37 16.97 10.11
C ASN A 139 10.77 17.43 10.54
N ALA A 140 10.88 18.63 11.12
CA ALA A 140 12.06 19.04 11.90
C ALA A 140 12.16 18.30 13.27
N TYR A 141 11.78 17.01 13.29
CA TYR A 141 11.71 16.09 14.44
C TYR A 141 11.84 14.64 13.90
N PRO A 142 12.52 13.70 14.59
CA PRO A 142 13.24 12.59 13.96
C PRO A 142 12.39 11.67 13.08
N ILE A 143 13.01 11.19 12.00
CA ILE A 143 12.56 10.07 11.16
C ILE A 143 12.16 8.93 12.10
N GLY A 144 10.85 8.72 12.30
CA GLY A 144 10.38 7.67 13.20
C GLY A 144 9.21 7.99 14.10
N GLN A 145 8.46 9.09 13.96
CA GLN A 145 7.18 9.22 14.68
C GLN A 145 6.07 8.32 14.12
N ALA A 146 6.01 8.12 12.79
CA ALA A 146 5.09 7.12 12.19
C ALA A 146 5.45 5.69 12.66
N ALA A 147 6.74 5.38 12.76
CA ALA A 147 7.25 4.15 13.36
C ALA A 147 7.20 4.14 14.91
N GLY A 148 7.15 5.32 15.53
CA GLY A 148 7.30 5.57 16.97
C GLY A 148 5.99 5.46 17.73
N GLY A 149 4.87 5.89 17.11
CA GLY A 149 3.53 5.57 17.58
C GLY A 149 3.31 4.05 17.62
N PHE A 150 3.76 3.34 16.58
CA PHE A 150 3.70 1.88 16.51
C PHE A 150 4.68 1.17 17.47
N LEU A 151 5.89 1.70 17.68
CA LEU A 151 6.83 1.20 18.71
C LEU A 151 6.27 1.36 20.14
N ALA A 152 5.59 2.46 20.42
CA ALA A 152 4.92 2.68 21.69
C ALA A 152 3.77 1.67 21.89
N GLU A 153 3.04 1.32 20.84
CA GLU A 153 1.96 0.32 20.86
C GLU A 153 2.48 -1.11 21.00
N ILE A 154 3.52 -1.52 20.25
CA ILE A 154 4.16 -2.84 20.43
C ILE A 154 4.69 -2.97 21.86
N SER A 155 5.33 -1.91 22.38
CA SER A 155 5.89 -1.92 23.74
C SER A 155 4.80 -1.96 24.82
N ALA A 156 3.66 -1.29 24.60
CA ALA A 156 2.51 -1.33 25.50
C ALA A 156 1.79 -2.70 25.47
N GLN A 157 1.70 -3.36 24.30
CA GLN A 157 1.06 -4.67 24.16
C GLN A 157 1.95 -5.85 24.52
N ALA A 158 3.28 -5.70 24.45
CA ALA A 158 4.23 -6.70 24.95
C ALA A 158 4.03 -7.02 26.45
N GLY A 159 3.39 -6.12 27.20
CA GLY A 159 3.05 -6.32 28.61
C GLY A 159 1.88 -7.28 28.90
N GLU A 160 0.98 -7.53 27.93
CA GLU A 160 -0.24 -8.35 28.16
C GLU A 160 -0.29 -9.66 27.35
N GLY A 161 0.61 -9.85 26.39
CA GLY A 161 0.72 -11.06 25.59
C GLY A 161 1.87 -10.93 24.60
N GLY A 162 3.08 -11.21 25.08
CA GLY A 162 4.33 -10.89 24.40
C GLY A 162 4.34 -11.23 22.91
N PHE A 163 4.69 -10.24 22.09
CA PHE A 163 5.09 -10.48 20.71
C PHE A 163 6.26 -11.46 20.66
N LEU A 164 6.22 -12.44 19.76
CA LEU A 164 7.32 -13.40 19.61
C LEU A 164 8.48 -12.84 18.76
N LEU A 165 8.23 -11.78 18.00
CA LEU A 165 9.21 -11.13 17.12
C LEU A 165 9.74 -9.83 17.72
N SER A 166 10.94 -9.42 17.29
CA SER A 166 11.53 -8.15 17.70
C SER A 166 10.70 -6.96 17.20
N PRO A 167 10.71 -5.80 17.89
CA PRO A 167 9.97 -4.61 17.47
C PRO A 167 10.32 -4.14 16.05
N LEU A 168 11.58 -4.32 15.63
CA LEU A 168 12.03 -4.04 14.25
C LEU A 168 11.38 -4.99 13.24
N MET A 169 11.34 -6.29 13.53
CA MET A 169 10.73 -7.27 12.63
C MET A 169 9.23 -7.02 12.49
N SER A 170 8.55 -6.68 13.58
CA SER A 170 7.13 -6.31 13.54
C SER A 170 6.87 -5.08 12.66
N GLN A 171 7.72 -4.04 12.72
CA GLN A 171 7.64 -2.86 11.83
C GLN A 171 7.86 -3.22 10.36
N ILE A 172 8.83 -4.09 10.07
CA ILE A 172 9.09 -4.54 8.71
C ILE A 172 7.88 -5.29 8.15
N ILE A 173 7.30 -6.20 8.94
CA ILE A 173 6.12 -6.97 8.55
C ILE A 173 4.93 -6.02 8.30
N THR A 174 4.61 -5.13 9.24
CA THR A 174 3.48 -4.21 9.06
C THR A 174 3.70 -3.21 7.94
N GLY A 175 4.93 -2.72 7.74
CA GLY A 175 5.28 -1.84 6.61
C GLY A 175 5.14 -2.52 5.24
N ILE A 176 5.48 -3.81 5.13
CA ILE A 176 5.19 -4.60 3.92
C ILE A 176 3.67 -4.67 3.68
N GLY A 177 2.90 -4.93 4.73
CA GLY A 177 1.44 -4.90 4.66
C GLY A 177 0.91 -3.54 4.21
N ALA A 178 1.46 -2.44 4.73
CA ALA A 178 1.03 -1.08 4.40
C ALA A 178 1.24 -0.81 2.92
N GLY A 179 2.44 -1.12 2.41
CA GLY A 179 2.74 -1.03 0.99
C GLY A 179 1.79 -1.83 0.10
N ILE A 180 1.38 -3.04 0.49
CA ILE A 180 0.43 -3.84 -0.31
C ILE A 180 -0.99 -3.28 -0.22
N TYR A 181 -1.54 -3.17 0.99
CA TYR A 181 -2.98 -2.97 1.19
C TYR A 181 -3.38 -1.49 1.08
N GLU A 182 -2.56 -0.55 1.52
CA GLU A 182 -2.87 0.88 1.35
C GLU A 182 -2.77 1.28 -0.12
N GLU A 183 -1.75 0.82 -0.84
CA GLU A 183 -1.66 1.09 -2.27
C GLU A 183 -2.79 0.39 -3.05
N LEU A 184 -3.22 -0.79 -2.62
CA LEU A 184 -4.37 -1.47 -3.24
C LEU A 184 -5.62 -0.58 -3.15
N ILE A 185 -5.95 -0.12 -1.94
CA ILE A 185 -7.17 0.65 -1.71
C ILE A 185 -7.08 2.03 -2.34
N PHE A 186 -6.05 2.80 -1.99
CA PHE A 186 -6.00 4.20 -2.37
C PHE A 186 -5.57 4.41 -3.82
N ARG A 187 -4.70 3.56 -4.37
CA ARG A 187 -4.15 3.78 -5.72
C ARG A 187 -4.84 2.88 -6.72
N LEU A 188 -4.89 1.57 -6.50
CA LEU A 188 -5.50 0.69 -7.48
C LEU A 188 -7.03 0.84 -7.53
N ILE A 189 -7.72 0.69 -6.41
CA ILE A 189 -9.19 0.67 -6.36
C ILE A 189 -9.76 2.09 -6.47
N LEU A 190 -9.37 2.98 -5.56
CA LEU A 190 -9.97 4.31 -5.45
C LEU A 190 -9.71 5.19 -6.68
N ILE A 191 -8.48 5.24 -7.21
CA ILE A 191 -8.21 6.00 -8.45
C ILE A 191 -9.00 5.40 -9.61
N SER A 192 -9.10 4.07 -9.74
CA SER A 192 -9.90 3.45 -10.81
C SER A 192 -11.37 3.83 -10.71
N ILE A 193 -11.95 3.81 -9.51
CA ILE A 193 -13.36 4.22 -9.28
C ILE A 193 -13.56 5.69 -9.64
N ILE A 194 -12.69 6.58 -9.14
CA ILE A 194 -12.79 8.02 -9.46
C ILE A 194 -12.65 8.24 -10.97
N MET A 195 -11.71 7.56 -11.62
CA MET A 195 -11.50 7.66 -13.06
C MET A 195 -12.72 7.23 -13.86
N ILE A 196 -13.38 6.14 -13.47
CA ILE A 196 -14.64 5.67 -14.08
C ILE A 196 -15.74 6.71 -13.89
N VAL A 197 -15.94 7.19 -12.66
CA VAL A 197 -16.97 8.20 -12.36
C VAL A 197 -16.74 9.47 -13.16
N LEU A 198 -15.53 10.03 -13.14
CA LEU A 198 -15.23 11.30 -13.79
C LEU A 198 -15.26 11.20 -15.32
N GLN A 199 -14.79 10.10 -15.91
CA GLN A 199 -14.77 9.96 -17.38
C GLN A 199 -16.07 9.41 -17.96
N ASP A 200 -16.62 8.34 -17.38
CA ASP A 200 -17.75 7.63 -17.97
C ASP A 200 -19.11 8.23 -17.55
N PHE A 201 -19.21 8.75 -16.33
CA PHE A 201 -20.46 9.34 -15.82
C PHE A 201 -20.51 10.86 -15.96
N ILE A 202 -19.40 11.56 -15.68
CA ILE A 202 -19.34 13.04 -15.77
C ILE A 202 -18.86 13.52 -17.15
N GLY A 203 -18.04 12.74 -17.85
CA GLY A 203 -17.51 13.12 -19.18
C GLY A 203 -16.30 14.04 -19.15
N LEU A 204 -15.54 14.10 -18.04
CA LEU A 204 -14.29 14.86 -17.96
C LEU A 204 -13.17 14.20 -18.77
N GLY A 205 -12.27 15.03 -19.31
CA GLY A 205 -11.09 14.54 -20.04
C GLY A 205 -10.12 13.76 -19.14
N LYS A 206 -9.42 12.77 -19.72
CA LYS A 206 -8.49 11.85 -19.02
C LYS A 206 -7.50 12.59 -18.09
N GLY A 207 -6.93 13.70 -18.55
CA GLY A 207 -5.96 14.49 -17.77
C GLY A 207 -6.58 15.12 -16.51
N SER A 208 -7.73 15.79 -16.65
CA SER A 208 -8.43 16.39 -15.50
C SER A 208 -8.92 15.32 -14.53
N SER A 209 -9.47 14.22 -15.04
CA SER A 209 -9.93 13.10 -14.21
C SER A 209 -8.78 12.50 -13.40
N LEU A 210 -7.62 12.31 -14.02
CA LEU A 210 -6.45 11.78 -13.32
C LEU A 210 -5.92 12.75 -12.26
N PHE A 211 -5.83 14.04 -12.58
CA PHE A 211 -5.40 15.06 -11.62
C PHE A 211 -6.31 15.06 -10.38
N ILE A 212 -7.63 15.07 -10.59
CA ILE A 212 -8.60 15.01 -9.49
C ILE A 212 -8.47 13.70 -8.71
N ALA A 213 -8.34 12.56 -9.39
CA ALA A 213 -8.19 11.26 -8.74
C ALA A 213 -6.92 11.19 -7.86
N ILE A 214 -5.79 11.74 -8.34
CA ILE A 214 -4.54 11.84 -7.57
C ILE A 214 -4.76 12.68 -6.32
N VAL A 215 -5.32 13.89 -6.47
CA VAL A 215 -5.52 14.82 -5.33
C VAL A 215 -6.49 14.23 -4.31
N VAL A 216 -7.63 13.68 -4.75
CA VAL A 216 -8.64 13.11 -3.86
C VAL A 216 -8.11 11.85 -3.18
N SER A 217 -7.45 10.95 -3.90
CA SER A 217 -6.83 9.75 -3.32
C SER A 217 -5.79 10.12 -2.27
N ALA A 218 -4.88 11.05 -2.57
CA ALA A 218 -3.87 11.52 -1.63
C ALA A 218 -4.47 12.19 -0.39
N PHE A 219 -5.54 12.97 -0.56
CA PHE A 219 -6.23 13.62 0.55
C PHE A 219 -6.89 12.59 1.48
N LEU A 220 -7.62 11.62 0.91
CA LEU A 220 -8.24 10.54 1.69
C LEU A 220 -7.20 9.64 2.34
N PHE A 221 -6.09 9.37 1.66
CA PHE A 221 -4.91 8.70 2.24
C PHE A 221 -4.35 9.48 3.43
N SER A 222 -4.26 10.81 3.35
CA SER A 222 -3.80 11.58 4.51
C SER A 222 -4.81 11.57 5.66
N ILE A 223 -6.11 11.66 5.37
CA ILE A 223 -7.17 11.65 6.39
C ILE A 223 -7.21 10.33 7.14
N HIS A 224 -7.09 9.18 6.46
CA HIS A 224 -7.34 7.89 7.10
C HIS A 224 -6.37 7.55 8.23
N HIS A 225 -5.16 8.11 8.20
CA HIS A 225 -4.19 7.93 9.29
C HIS A 225 -4.55 8.69 10.57
N HIS A 226 -5.47 9.66 10.50
CA HIS A 226 -5.95 10.40 11.65
C HIS A 226 -7.35 9.96 12.06
N PHE A 227 -8.18 9.65 11.06
CA PHE A 227 -9.60 9.37 11.21
C PHE A 227 -9.98 8.18 10.34
N PHE A 228 -10.37 7.07 10.94
CA PHE A 228 -10.72 5.86 10.18
C PHE A 228 -11.96 5.19 10.76
N PHE A 229 -12.63 4.42 9.89
CA PHE A 229 -13.82 3.67 10.24
C PHE A 229 -13.48 2.20 10.29
N VAL A 230 -13.67 1.55 11.44
CA VAL A 230 -13.46 0.11 11.59
C VAL A 230 -14.56 -0.42 12.52
N ASP A 231 -15.03 -1.64 12.23
CA ASP A 231 -16.04 -2.38 13.00
C ASP A 231 -17.35 -1.62 13.23
N GLY A 232 -17.73 -0.75 12.29
CA GLY A 232 -18.97 0.02 12.39
C GLY A 232 -18.81 1.34 13.15
N GLU A 233 -17.63 1.65 13.67
CA GLU A 233 -17.38 2.82 14.50
C GLU A 233 -16.31 3.76 13.90
N PHE A 234 -16.51 5.06 14.08
CA PHE A 234 -15.54 6.07 13.69
C PHE A 234 -14.52 6.26 14.80
N THR A 235 -13.25 5.99 14.48
CA THR A 235 -12.13 5.97 15.42
C THR A 235 -11.08 7.00 15.03
N THR A 236 -10.37 7.50 16.04
CA THR A 236 -9.19 8.35 15.88
C THR A 236 -7.93 7.60 16.28
N SER A 237 -6.81 7.87 15.61
CA SER A 237 -5.52 7.33 16.02
C SER A 237 -5.16 7.89 17.41
N LYS A 238 -5.05 7.00 18.41
CA LYS A 238 -4.71 7.39 19.79
C LYS A 238 -3.24 7.78 19.95
N HIS A 239 -2.37 7.31 19.07
CA HIS A 239 -0.92 7.43 19.18
C HIS A 239 -0.27 8.30 18.09
N ASP A 240 -1.02 8.66 17.04
CA ASP A 240 -0.62 9.63 16.02
C ASP A 240 -1.66 10.75 15.87
N PRO A 241 -1.66 11.73 16.80
CA PRO A 241 -2.61 12.81 16.78
C PRO A 241 -2.46 13.65 15.50
N PHE A 242 -3.58 14.21 15.06
CA PHE A 242 -3.57 15.11 13.90
C PHE A 242 -2.64 16.30 14.13
N THR A 243 -1.63 16.44 13.28
CA THR A 243 -0.83 17.66 13.16
C THR A 243 -0.80 18.09 11.69
N VAL A 244 -0.67 19.39 11.44
CA VAL A 244 -0.55 19.90 10.07
C VAL A 244 0.67 19.29 9.38
N ALA A 245 1.78 19.08 10.10
CA ALA A 245 2.99 18.49 9.53
C ALA A 245 2.79 17.02 9.10
N THR A 246 2.22 16.17 9.96
CA THR A 246 1.97 14.75 9.63
C THR A 246 0.93 14.59 8.54
N PHE A 247 -0.10 15.44 8.52
CA PHE A 247 -1.06 15.51 7.42
C PHE A 247 -0.39 15.97 6.11
N THR A 248 0.36 17.07 6.13
CA THR A 248 1.03 17.58 4.92
C THR A 248 2.02 16.57 4.36
N PHE A 249 2.81 15.91 5.22
CA PHE A 249 3.71 14.84 4.81
C PHE A 249 2.95 13.72 4.09
N ARG A 250 1.89 13.19 4.70
CA ARG A 250 1.09 12.10 4.13
C ARG A 250 0.36 12.48 2.86
N PHE A 251 -0.16 13.71 2.79
CA PHE A 251 -0.80 14.22 1.58
C PHE A 251 0.20 14.30 0.41
N LEU A 252 1.39 14.85 0.65
CA LEU A 252 2.45 14.92 -0.37
C LEU A 252 2.99 13.54 -0.74
N ALA A 253 3.14 12.63 0.23
CA ALA A 253 3.48 11.23 -0.02
C ALA A 253 2.40 10.53 -0.85
N GLY A 254 1.13 10.81 -0.56
CA GLY A 254 -0.03 10.37 -1.30
C GLY A 254 0.03 10.76 -2.77
N ILE A 255 0.31 12.04 -3.04
CA ILE A 255 0.47 12.57 -4.40
C ILE A 255 1.64 11.87 -5.11
N TYR A 256 2.79 11.74 -4.43
CA TYR A 256 3.98 11.12 -4.99
C TYR A 256 3.71 9.66 -5.40
N PHE A 257 3.16 8.83 -4.50
CA PHE A 257 2.86 7.45 -4.82
C PHE A 257 1.72 7.29 -5.83
N ALA A 258 0.72 8.17 -5.82
CA ALA A 258 -0.30 8.17 -6.87
C ALA A 258 0.30 8.48 -8.26
N ALA A 259 1.31 9.36 -8.32
CA ALA A 259 2.07 9.59 -9.56
C ALA A 259 2.90 8.36 -9.94
N VAL A 260 3.68 7.78 -9.02
CA VAL A 260 4.44 6.53 -9.28
C VAL A 260 3.52 5.43 -9.78
N PHE A 261 2.36 5.23 -9.15
CA PHE A 261 1.34 4.29 -9.60
C PHE A 261 0.88 4.57 -11.04
N ALA A 262 0.52 5.82 -11.34
CA ALA A 262 0.05 6.23 -12.67
C ALA A 262 1.12 6.08 -13.77
N PHE A 263 2.41 6.07 -13.43
CA PHE A 263 3.48 5.88 -14.41
C PHE A 263 4.01 4.45 -14.47
N ARG A 264 4.13 3.75 -13.33
CA ARG A 264 4.87 2.49 -13.22
C ARG A 264 4.02 1.30 -12.82
N GLY A 265 2.77 1.52 -12.40
CA GLY A 265 1.84 0.46 -12.03
C GLY A 265 1.97 -0.01 -10.58
N PHE A 266 1.12 -0.97 -10.23
CA PHE A 266 0.87 -1.39 -8.85
C PHE A 266 2.09 -2.00 -8.15
N ALA A 267 2.84 -2.86 -8.83
CA ALA A 267 3.98 -3.56 -8.25
C ALA A 267 5.05 -2.61 -7.72
N ILE A 268 5.39 -1.60 -8.52
CA ILE A 268 6.42 -0.62 -8.22
C ILE A 268 6.00 0.28 -7.08
N VAL A 269 4.77 0.83 -7.10
CA VAL A 269 4.31 1.72 -6.02
C VAL A 269 4.20 0.98 -4.68
N ALA A 270 3.60 -0.21 -4.66
CA ALA A 270 3.41 -1.00 -3.44
C ALA A 270 4.75 -1.37 -2.80
N SER A 271 5.72 -1.78 -3.63
CA SER A 271 7.04 -2.15 -3.15
C SER A 271 7.87 -0.94 -2.74
N SER A 272 7.75 0.20 -3.43
CA SER A 272 8.42 1.44 -3.05
C SER A 272 7.94 1.94 -1.69
N HIS A 273 6.63 1.83 -1.43
CA HIS A 273 6.06 2.10 -0.11
C HIS A 273 6.59 1.14 0.95
N ALA A 274 6.54 -0.17 0.71
CA ALA A 274 7.11 -1.15 1.63
C ALA A 274 8.61 -0.89 1.93
N PHE A 275 9.41 -0.54 0.92
CA PHE A 275 10.82 -0.21 1.11
C PHE A 275 11.02 1.11 1.87
N TYR A 276 10.18 2.12 1.66
CA TYR A 276 10.19 3.32 2.49
C TYR A 276 9.99 2.98 3.97
N ASP A 277 9.00 2.16 4.30
CA ASP A 277 8.73 1.77 5.69
C ASP A 277 9.84 0.92 6.29
N ILE A 278 10.40 -0.04 5.53
CA ILE A 278 11.54 -0.86 5.95
C ILE A 278 12.75 0.03 6.26
N ILE A 279 13.09 0.95 5.36
CA ILE A 279 14.24 1.84 5.56
C ILE A 279 13.98 2.77 6.74
N ALA A 280 12.77 3.32 6.88
CA ALA A 280 12.41 4.15 8.03
C ALA A 280 12.52 3.38 9.36
N ALA A 281 12.08 2.12 9.42
CA ALA A 281 12.19 1.26 10.60
C ALA A 281 13.64 0.96 10.97
N LEU A 282 14.48 0.66 9.96
CA LEU A 282 15.92 0.45 10.14
C LEU A 282 16.60 1.73 10.65
N LEU A 283 16.33 2.88 10.04
CA LEU A 283 16.90 4.16 10.47
C LEU A 283 16.48 4.51 11.91
N ASN A 284 15.21 4.33 12.24
CA ASN A 284 14.71 4.57 13.60
C ASN A 284 15.45 3.69 14.64
N THR A 285 15.60 2.41 14.33
CA THR A 285 16.25 1.45 15.25
C THR A 285 17.76 1.66 15.38
N PHE A 286 18.46 1.93 14.28
CA PHE A 286 19.93 1.97 14.30
C PHE A 286 20.52 3.38 14.46
N ALA A 287 19.82 4.42 14.00
CA ALA A 287 20.33 5.79 14.04
C ALA A 287 19.73 6.62 15.18
N PHE A 288 18.49 6.33 15.60
CA PHE A 288 17.77 7.18 16.57
C PHE A 288 17.49 6.51 17.92
N ASN A 289 17.36 5.18 17.97
CA ASN A 289 17.14 4.41 19.19
C ASN A 289 18.06 3.18 19.25
N PRO A 290 19.40 3.36 19.32
CA PRO A 290 20.33 2.24 19.32
C PRO A 290 20.07 1.33 20.53
N PRO A 291 20.22 0.00 20.40
CA PRO A 291 19.86 -0.98 21.44
C PRO A 291 20.60 -0.85 22.79
N ASN A 292 21.47 0.16 22.96
CA ASN A 292 22.22 0.45 24.17
C ASN A 292 21.92 1.87 24.75
N SER A 293 20.89 2.58 24.29
CA SER A 293 20.47 3.90 24.84
C SER A 293 19.38 3.78 25.89
#